data_AF-A0A383VFY2-F1
#
_entry.id   AF-A0A383VFY2-F1
#
_cell.length_a   1.000
_cell.length_b   1.000
_cell.length_c   1.000
_cell.angle_alpha   90.00
_cell.angle_beta   90.00
_cell.angle_gamma   90.00
#
_symmetry.space_group_name_H-M   'P 1'
#
loop_
_entity.id
_entity.type
_entity.pdbx_description
1 polymer ?
#
loop_
_entity_poly.entity_id
_entity_poly.type
_entity_poly.pdbx_seq_one_letter_code
_entity_poly.pdbx_strand_id
1 'polypeptide(L)'
;MKRVPSCVKAALHTSPDKLIIVIKIGTSSLINETYGTLNLSSLSRICEVVRDLHAKGHYVIIVSSGAVGVGCQRLGLSQRPTKLAQKQALAAIGQVHLMRYYEDILNALGLTCSQVLLTLDNLADRSQYINARNTFTELLAYGTIPVVNENDTVAVQELRFGDNDTLSAQVATLVEADYLFLMTDVDALYTANPKIDPTATPIHVVEDISSLTADTSTTGTQWGTGGMVTKLTAARIATAAGCCLVICTSAKPEGIVEILGGAQQGTRFVPLQRSLKGRKRWLLTVPVRGAIWMDAGAMHAIRDRHKSLFPVGVIKVVGEFSAQDAVSLCDQSGHEFARGLSNFDSKEVLAMKGKHTAELAALLGYHTDGELIHRGNLALLLPGEDHHEEDDHWPKKGLREKLAQRLAKQPADGAAAADGVSGSSQASSEDGTNGSSTPSGRPAAAGQQQQQGAVAAVAEQLQHTQLAAAAAHGELPPLPRPHH
;
A
#
# COMPACT_ATOMS: atom_id res chain seq x y z
N MET A 1 14.85 -28.30 -1.23
CA MET A 1 14.31 -26.94 -1.04
C MET A 1 12.99 -27.03 -0.29
N LYS A 2 12.79 -26.25 0.79
CA LYS A 2 11.44 -26.03 1.33
C LYS A 2 10.66 -25.18 0.30
N ARG A 3 9.37 -25.47 0.06
CA ARG A 3 8.54 -24.62 -0.80
C ARG A 3 8.43 -23.24 -0.14
N VAL A 4 8.81 -22.18 -0.86
CA VAL A 4 8.49 -20.80 -0.47
C VAL A 4 6.96 -20.67 -0.44
N PRO A 5 6.36 -20.13 0.64
CA PRO A 5 4.91 -19.94 0.70
C PRO A 5 4.38 -19.15 -0.50
N SER A 6 3.21 -19.55 -0.99
CA SER A 6 2.63 -18.92 -2.19
C SER A 6 2.23 -17.45 -1.96
N CYS A 7 2.03 -17.05 -0.71
CA CYS A 7 1.66 -15.69 -0.31
C CYS A 7 2.09 -15.33 1.13
N VAL A 8 2.03 -14.04 1.45
CA VAL A 8 2.42 -13.45 2.75
C VAL A 8 1.62 -14.05 3.90
N LYS A 9 0.28 -14.10 3.80
CA LYS A 9 -0.59 -14.70 4.83
C LYS A 9 -0.25 -16.16 5.14
N ALA A 10 0.09 -16.95 4.12
CA ALA A 10 0.49 -18.34 4.29
C ALA A 10 1.87 -18.49 4.96
N ALA A 11 2.77 -17.53 4.78
CA ALA A 11 4.07 -17.50 5.47
C ALA A 11 3.95 -17.08 6.94
N LEU A 12 3.08 -16.11 7.24
CA LEU A 12 2.87 -15.57 8.59
C LEU A 12 2.03 -16.48 9.51
N HIS A 13 1.60 -17.66 9.04
CA HIS A 13 0.80 -18.63 9.81
C HIS A 13 -0.39 -18.00 10.56
N THR A 14 -1.10 -17.08 9.91
CA THR A 14 -2.10 -16.23 10.56
C THR A 14 -3.31 -17.01 11.06
N SER A 15 -3.60 -16.91 12.37
CA SER A 15 -4.94 -17.20 12.91
C SER A 15 -5.98 -16.34 12.18
N PRO A 16 -7.22 -16.81 11.93
CA PRO A 16 -8.28 -16.03 11.29
C PRO A 16 -8.66 -14.72 12.01
N ASP A 17 -8.24 -14.54 13.26
CA ASP A 17 -8.48 -13.31 14.04
C ASP A 17 -7.34 -12.28 13.88
N LYS A 18 -6.21 -12.66 13.28
CA LYS A 18 -5.12 -11.74 12.91
C LYS A 18 -5.36 -11.18 11.52
N LEU A 19 -5.09 -9.89 11.37
CA LEU A 19 -5.36 -9.12 10.14
C LEU A 19 -4.05 -8.50 9.65
N ILE A 20 -3.91 -8.32 8.35
CA ILE A 20 -2.91 -7.46 7.72
C ILE A 20 -3.60 -6.15 7.34
N ILE A 21 -3.15 -5.04 7.93
CA ILE A 21 -3.80 -3.73 7.84
C ILE A 21 -2.81 -2.74 7.23
N VAL A 22 -3.20 -2.08 6.14
CA VAL A 22 -2.46 -0.96 5.56
C VAL A 22 -3.15 0.34 5.95
N ILE A 23 -2.40 1.30 6.49
CA ILE A 23 -2.88 2.62 6.88
C ILE A 23 -2.16 3.65 6.03
N LYS A 24 -2.87 4.26 5.08
CA LYS A 24 -2.34 5.36 4.26
C LYS A 24 -2.64 6.69 4.91
N ILE A 25 -1.62 7.54 5.01
CA ILE A 25 -1.70 8.86 5.64
C ILE A 25 -1.34 9.95 4.62
N GLY A 26 -2.27 10.86 4.33
CA GLY A 26 -2.06 11.95 3.38
C GLY A 26 -1.19 13.09 3.91
N THR A 27 -0.64 13.91 3.00
CA THR A 27 0.18 15.08 3.35
C THR A 27 -0.58 16.06 4.26
N SER A 28 -1.85 16.33 3.98
CA SER A 28 -2.71 17.21 4.79
C SER A 28 -2.98 16.70 6.20
N SER A 29 -2.81 15.40 6.44
CA SER A 29 -2.91 14.79 7.78
C SER A 29 -1.60 14.89 8.57
N LEU A 30 -0.46 14.98 7.87
CA LEU A 30 0.88 15.01 8.44
C LEU A 30 1.49 16.41 8.51
N ILE A 31 1.07 17.36 7.68
CA ILE A 31 1.59 18.74 7.66
C ILE A 31 0.50 19.68 8.16
N ASN A 32 0.82 20.48 9.16
CA ASN A 32 -0.02 21.58 9.60
C ASN A 32 0.08 22.73 8.58
N GLU A 33 -1.00 23.02 7.87
CA GLU A 33 -1.01 24.04 6.80
C GLU A 33 -0.77 25.47 7.32
N THR A 34 -1.14 25.77 8.58
CA THR A 34 -0.96 27.10 9.20
C THR A 34 0.50 27.40 9.52
N TYR A 35 1.25 26.41 10.00
CA TYR A 35 2.64 26.58 10.44
C TYR A 35 3.67 26.05 9.43
N GLY A 36 3.24 25.28 8.42
CA GLY A 36 4.13 24.60 7.47
C GLY A 36 5.00 23.51 8.12
N THR A 37 4.60 23.03 9.30
CA THR A 37 5.35 22.06 10.11
C THR A 37 4.71 20.68 10.12
N LEU A 38 5.51 19.65 10.41
CA LEU A 38 4.97 18.32 10.72
C LEU A 38 4.01 18.39 11.93
N ASN A 39 2.80 17.88 11.74
CA ASN A 39 1.76 17.75 12.75
C ASN A 39 2.05 16.54 13.66
N LEU A 40 2.95 16.76 14.62
CA LEU A 40 3.42 15.73 15.55
C LEU A 40 2.29 15.10 16.37
N SER A 41 1.24 15.84 16.76
CA SER A 41 0.14 15.27 17.54
C SER A 41 -0.72 14.30 16.71
N SER A 42 -1.01 14.62 15.44
CA SER A 42 -1.66 13.67 14.53
C SER A 42 -0.79 12.45 14.25
N LEU A 43 0.53 12.64 14.03
CA LEU A 43 1.45 11.52 13.82
C LEU A 43 1.53 10.60 15.04
N SER A 44 1.68 11.16 16.25
CA SER A 44 1.72 10.37 17.50
C SER A 44 0.44 9.55 17.70
N ARG A 45 -0.75 10.15 17.53
CA ARG A 45 -2.02 9.43 17.65
C ARG A 45 -2.16 8.28 16.65
N ILE A 46 -1.65 8.43 15.43
CA ILE A 46 -1.64 7.33 14.46
C ILE A 46 -0.69 6.22 14.91
N CYS A 47 0.51 6.56 15.41
CA CYS A 47 1.45 5.58 15.96
C CYS A 47 0.89 4.85 17.21
N GLU A 48 0.10 5.51 18.05
CA GLU A 48 -0.61 4.88 19.18
C GLU A 48 -1.67 3.89 18.70
N VAL A 49 -2.43 4.21 17.65
CA VAL A 49 -3.36 3.26 17.03
C VAL A 49 -2.62 2.07 16.41
N VAL A 50 -1.46 2.30 15.78
CA VAL A 50 -0.58 1.24 15.28
C VAL A 50 -0.10 0.33 16.42
N ARG A 51 0.32 0.88 17.56
CA ARG A 51 0.63 0.13 18.79
C ARG A 51 -0.54 -0.72 19.26
N ASP A 52 -1.74 -0.16 19.32
CA ASP A 52 -2.91 -0.87 19.86
C ASP A 52 -3.38 -2.00 18.94
N LEU A 53 -3.22 -1.84 17.62
CA LEU A 53 -3.46 -2.91 16.64
C LEU A 53 -2.35 -3.98 16.69
N HIS A 54 -1.08 -3.57 16.83
CA HIS A 54 0.05 -4.49 16.96
C HIS A 54 -0.01 -5.31 18.25
N ALA A 55 -0.41 -4.71 19.38
CA ALA A 55 -0.61 -5.39 20.66
C ALA A 55 -1.74 -6.43 20.61
N LYS A 56 -2.74 -6.24 19.74
CA LYS A 56 -3.77 -7.25 19.43
C LYS A 56 -3.28 -8.35 18.48
N GLY A 57 -2.02 -8.29 18.04
CA GLY A 57 -1.38 -9.27 17.17
C GLY A 57 -1.72 -9.10 15.68
N HIS A 58 -2.27 -7.95 15.26
CA HIS A 58 -2.44 -7.62 13.85
C HIS A 58 -1.12 -7.10 13.27
N TYR A 59 -0.93 -7.30 11.96
CA TYR A 59 0.21 -6.78 11.21
C TYR A 59 -0.17 -5.42 10.62
N VAL A 60 0.63 -4.38 10.86
CA VAL A 60 0.30 -3.01 10.44
C VAL A 60 1.41 -2.43 9.58
N ILE A 61 1.03 -1.89 8.42
CA ILE A 61 1.90 -1.20 7.47
C ILE A 61 1.41 0.23 7.33
N ILE A 62 2.32 1.20 7.41
CA ILE A 62 2.02 2.61 7.17
C ILE A 62 2.44 2.97 5.75
N VAL A 63 1.59 3.66 5.00
CA VAL A 63 1.94 4.28 3.71
C VAL A 63 1.87 5.79 3.89
N SER A 64 3.02 6.41 4.16
CA SER A 64 3.10 7.83 4.52
C SER A 64 3.26 8.69 3.28
N SER A 65 2.66 9.88 3.27
CA SER A 65 3.10 11.02 2.43
C SER A 65 3.96 11.98 3.25
N GLY A 66 4.16 13.21 2.78
CA GLY A 66 4.73 14.31 3.58
C GLY A 66 6.21 14.64 3.36
N ALA A 67 7.01 13.76 2.74
CA ALA A 67 8.45 13.96 2.57
C ALA A 67 8.83 15.33 1.98
N VAL A 68 8.23 15.73 0.84
CA VAL A 68 8.46 17.07 0.25
C VAL A 68 8.09 18.21 1.20
N GLY A 69 7.04 18.07 2.01
CA GLY A 69 6.61 19.07 2.99
C GLY A 69 7.61 19.23 4.14
N VAL A 70 8.09 18.10 4.69
CA VAL A 70 9.17 18.07 5.68
C VAL A 70 10.47 18.65 5.11
N GLY A 71 10.76 18.41 3.82
CA GLY A 71 11.87 19.02 3.09
C GLY A 71 11.74 20.55 2.98
N CYS A 72 10.56 21.06 2.61
CA CYS A 72 10.26 22.49 2.63
C CYS A 72 10.49 23.08 4.03
N GLN A 73 9.90 22.48 5.06
CA GLN A 73 10.05 22.91 6.46
C GLN A 73 11.53 22.96 6.87
N ARG A 74 12.31 21.92 6.52
CA ARG A 74 13.70 21.81 6.92
C ARG A 74 14.61 22.89 6.32
N LEU A 75 14.30 23.33 5.10
CA LEU A 75 15.01 24.40 4.41
C LEU A 75 14.37 25.80 4.59
N GLY A 76 13.32 25.93 5.40
CA GLY A 76 12.61 27.20 5.59
C GLY A 76 11.87 27.72 4.35
N LEU A 77 11.48 26.83 3.43
CA LEU A 77 10.77 27.21 2.21
C LEU A 77 9.28 27.41 2.49
N SER A 78 8.81 28.64 2.31
CA SER A 78 7.41 29.03 2.49
C SER A 78 6.45 28.51 1.40
N GLN A 79 6.99 28.03 0.27
CA GLN A 79 6.21 27.49 -0.84
C GLN A 79 6.79 26.17 -1.35
N ARG A 80 5.90 25.26 -1.73
CA ARG A 80 6.27 24.00 -2.40
C ARG A 80 6.73 24.29 -3.84
N PRO A 81 7.91 23.82 -4.28
CA PRO A 81 8.38 24.08 -5.64
C PRO A 81 7.55 23.33 -6.69
N THR A 82 7.48 23.90 -7.89
CA THR A 82 6.76 23.34 -9.03
C THR A 82 7.61 22.37 -9.85
N LYS A 83 8.91 22.67 -10.05
CA LYS A 83 9.83 21.87 -10.87
C LYS A 83 10.06 20.48 -10.27
N LEU A 84 10.04 19.44 -11.11
CA LEU A 84 10.23 18.03 -10.71
C LEU A 84 11.52 17.83 -9.90
N ALA A 85 12.68 18.17 -10.45
CA ALA A 85 13.97 17.99 -9.76
C ALA A 85 14.05 18.68 -8.38
N GLN A 86 13.38 19.83 -8.20
CA GLN A 86 13.30 20.50 -6.90
C GLN A 86 12.41 19.72 -5.92
N LYS A 87 11.26 19.20 -6.36
CA LYS A 87 10.42 18.32 -5.54
C LYS A 87 11.18 17.06 -5.12
N GLN A 88 11.92 16.44 -6.04
CA GLN A 88 12.73 15.23 -5.78
C GLN A 88 13.86 15.50 -4.77
N ALA A 89 14.56 16.63 -4.90
CA ALA A 89 15.58 17.05 -3.94
C ALA A 89 14.99 17.30 -2.53
N LEU A 90 13.83 17.95 -2.45
CA LEU A 90 13.13 18.15 -1.17
C LEU A 90 12.57 16.85 -0.58
N ALA A 91 12.10 15.92 -1.42
CA ALA A 91 11.71 14.60 -0.95
C ALA A 91 12.90 13.85 -0.36
N ALA A 92 14.06 13.84 -1.02
CA ALA A 92 15.28 13.22 -0.50
C ALA A 92 15.71 13.81 0.86
N ILE A 93 15.69 15.14 1.00
CA ILE A 93 16.00 15.83 2.27
C ILE A 93 14.95 15.49 3.35
N GLY A 94 13.67 15.61 3.01
CA GLY A 94 12.58 15.47 3.95
C GLY A 94 12.28 14.03 4.35
N GLN A 95 12.58 13.04 3.51
CA GLN A 95 12.37 11.62 3.81
C GLN A 95 13.25 11.15 4.98
N VAL A 96 14.50 11.64 5.07
CA VAL A 96 15.39 11.35 6.22
C VAL A 96 14.77 11.84 7.52
N HIS A 97 14.23 13.06 7.51
CA HIS A 97 13.57 13.64 8.68
C HIS A 97 12.23 12.97 9.00
N LEU A 98 11.41 12.68 7.99
CA LEU A 98 10.13 11.98 8.14
C LEU A 98 10.33 10.60 8.78
N MET A 99 11.29 9.82 8.30
CA MET A 99 11.63 8.51 8.89
C MET A 99 12.11 8.64 10.33
N ARG A 100 12.92 9.66 10.64
CA ARG A 100 13.34 9.91 12.02
C ARG A 100 12.15 10.19 12.94
N TYR A 101 11.15 10.98 12.52
CA TYR A 101 9.96 11.20 13.33
C TYR A 101 9.14 9.92 13.56
N TYR A 102 9.01 9.06 12.54
CA TYR A 102 8.38 7.74 12.74
C TYR A 102 9.18 6.86 13.70
N GLU A 103 10.50 6.77 13.54
CA GLU A 103 11.36 5.95 14.41
C GLU A 103 11.35 6.46 15.86
N ASP A 104 11.58 7.76 16.09
CA ASP A 104 11.61 8.36 17.43
C ASP A 104 10.28 8.11 18.18
N ILE A 105 9.13 8.17 17.47
CA ILE A 105 7.78 7.93 18.06
C ILE A 105 7.48 6.44 18.23
N LEU A 106 7.71 5.60 17.21
CA LEU A 106 7.41 4.17 17.28
C LEU A 106 8.29 3.46 18.31
N ASN A 107 9.58 3.81 18.39
CA ASN A 107 10.50 3.29 19.39
C ASN A 107 10.09 3.69 20.82
N ALA A 108 9.60 4.92 21.03
CA ALA A 108 9.03 5.34 22.31
C ALA A 108 7.77 4.55 22.72
N LEU A 109 7.07 3.95 21.75
CA LEU A 109 5.93 3.04 21.96
C LEU A 109 6.34 1.56 22.01
N GLY A 110 7.65 1.24 21.99
CA GLY A 110 8.17 -0.13 22.02
C GLY A 110 8.07 -0.88 20.69
N LEU A 111 7.95 -0.18 19.57
CA LEU A 111 7.84 -0.75 18.22
C LEU A 111 9.07 -0.41 17.38
N THR A 112 9.53 -1.36 16.56
CA THR A 112 10.64 -1.14 15.62
C THR A 112 10.10 -0.66 14.27
N CYS A 113 10.53 0.51 13.81
CA CYS A 113 10.22 0.98 12.45
C CYS A 113 11.08 0.25 11.41
N SER A 114 10.59 0.19 10.17
CA SER A 114 11.39 -0.26 9.02
C SER A 114 11.03 0.56 7.79
N GLN A 115 12.02 1.16 7.13
CA GLN A 115 11.79 1.96 5.93
C GLN A 115 11.64 1.07 4.70
N VAL A 116 10.63 1.36 3.87
CA VAL A 116 10.50 0.79 2.52
C VAL A 116 10.27 1.92 1.52
N LEU A 117 11.10 2.00 0.47
CA LEU A 117 10.92 2.91 -0.66
C LEU A 117 10.66 2.11 -1.93
N LEU A 118 9.61 2.47 -2.65
CA LEU A 118 9.15 1.78 -3.87
C LEU A 118 8.70 2.81 -4.90
N THR A 119 8.69 2.44 -6.18
CA THR A 119 7.88 3.11 -7.21
C THR A 119 6.79 2.16 -7.70
N LEU A 120 5.77 2.71 -8.36
CA LEU A 120 4.80 1.89 -9.11
C LEU A 120 5.50 0.98 -10.14
N ASP A 121 6.57 1.44 -10.80
CA ASP A 121 7.36 0.62 -11.75
C ASP A 121 8.07 -0.57 -11.08
N ASN A 122 8.56 -0.42 -9.83
CA ASN A 122 9.13 -1.54 -9.08
C ASN A 122 8.07 -2.62 -8.77
N LEU A 123 6.81 -2.23 -8.60
CA LEU A 123 5.71 -3.17 -8.38
C LEU A 123 5.12 -3.70 -9.69
N ALA A 124 5.29 -2.98 -10.80
CA ALA A 124 4.95 -3.41 -12.14
C ALA A 124 5.85 -4.57 -12.61
N ASP A 125 7.17 -4.46 -12.40
CA ASP A 125 8.08 -5.56 -12.71
C ASP A 125 7.81 -6.78 -11.82
N ARG A 126 7.65 -7.95 -12.45
CA ARG A 126 7.30 -9.19 -11.77
C ARG A 126 8.41 -9.68 -10.84
N SER A 127 9.68 -9.46 -11.18
CA SER A 127 10.81 -9.91 -10.37
C SER A 127 10.91 -9.06 -9.10
N GLN A 128 10.90 -7.73 -9.25
CA GLN A 128 10.90 -6.77 -8.16
C GLN A 128 9.64 -6.90 -7.27
N TYR A 129 8.45 -7.13 -7.84
CA TYR A 129 7.25 -7.44 -7.07
C TYR A 129 7.43 -8.67 -6.16
N ILE A 130 8.02 -9.76 -6.66
CA ILE A 130 8.28 -10.96 -5.85
C ILE A 130 9.30 -10.64 -4.75
N ASN A 131 10.37 -9.90 -5.05
CA ASN A 131 11.37 -9.51 -4.07
C ASN A 131 10.78 -8.61 -2.97
N ALA A 132 10.03 -7.57 -3.35
CA ALA A 132 9.34 -6.68 -2.41
C ALA A 132 8.39 -7.47 -1.50
N ARG A 133 7.57 -8.38 -2.06
CA ARG A 133 6.67 -9.25 -1.30
C ARG A 133 7.41 -10.10 -0.27
N ASN A 134 8.55 -10.68 -0.67
CA ASN A 134 9.36 -11.50 0.24
C ASN A 134 9.95 -10.61 1.36
N THR A 135 10.43 -9.41 1.05
CA THR A 135 10.90 -8.44 2.07
C THR A 135 9.78 -8.06 3.06
N PHE A 136 8.57 -7.71 2.60
CA PHE A 136 7.45 -7.45 3.50
C PHE A 136 7.09 -8.67 4.35
N THR A 137 7.21 -9.89 3.80
CA THR A 137 6.95 -11.12 4.56
C THR A 137 7.90 -11.26 5.75
N GLU A 138 9.20 -11.05 5.53
CA GLU A 138 10.20 -11.12 6.61
C GLU A 138 10.06 -9.96 7.60
N LEU A 139 9.85 -8.72 7.13
CA LEU A 139 9.62 -7.56 8.02
C LEU A 139 8.44 -7.78 8.97
N LEU A 140 7.31 -8.26 8.44
CA LEU A 140 6.14 -8.60 9.25
C LEU A 140 6.38 -9.81 10.17
N ALA A 141 7.21 -10.79 9.75
CA ALA A 141 7.59 -11.92 10.59
C ALA A 141 8.52 -11.50 11.76
N TYR A 142 9.37 -10.48 11.56
CA TYR A 142 10.17 -9.86 12.61
C TYR A 142 9.35 -8.94 13.55
N GLY A 143 8.09 -8.66 13.23
CA GLY A 143 7.23 -7.77 14.03
C GLY A 143 7.61 -6.29 13.90
N THR A 144 8.28 -5.88 12.83
CA THR A 144 8.50 -4.45 12.56
C THR A 144 7.23 -3.80 12.01
N ILE A 145 7.18 -2.46 12.08
CA ILE A 145 6.18 -1.65 11.38
C ILE A 145 6.83 -1.12 10.09
N PRO A 146 6.44 -1.60 8.89
CA PRO A 146 6.93 -1.03 7.64
C PRO A 146 6.30 0.34 7.40
N VAL A 147 7.13 1.36 7.26
CA VAL A 147 6.76 2.70 6.81
C VAL A 147 7.19 2.83 5.36
N VAL A 148 6.20 2.79 4.48
CA VAL A 148 6.35 2.84 3.02
C VAL A 148 6.14 4.27 2.54
N ASN A 149 6.98 4.73 1.61
CA ASN A 149 6.73 5.92 0.80
C ASN A 149 7.21 5.69 -0.64
N GLU A 150 6.78 6.53 -1.58
CA GLU A 150 7.30 6.51 -2.95
C GLU A 150 8.79 6.92 -2.96
N ASN A 151 9.60 6.28 -3.81
CA ASN A 151 10.97 6.68 -4.07
C ASN A 151 11.02 7.87 -5.04
N ASP A 152 10.59 9.04 -4.55
CA ASP A 152 10.48 10.30 -5.32
C ASP A 152 11.70 10.59 -6.21
N THR A 153 12.93 10.24 -5.77
CA THR A 153 14.17 10.49 -6.51
C THR A 153 14.23 9.80 -7.87
N VAL A 154 13.58 8.65 -8.03
CA VAL A 154 13.57 7.86 -9.29
C VAL A 154 12.17 7.66 -9.87
N ALA A 155 11.12 8.04 -9.15
CA ALA A 155 9.75 8.01 -9.65
C ALA A 155 9.52 9.03 -10.78
N VAL A 156 8.99 8.55 -11.92
CA VAL A 156 8.68 9.39 -13.09
C VAL A 156 7.22 9.85 -13.01
N GLN A 157 6.99 11.16 -12.79
CA GLN A 157 5.64 11.71 -12.58
C GLN A 157 4.74 11.75 -13.84
N GLU A 158 5.26 11.41 -15.01
CA GLU A 158 4.61 11.64 -16.31
C GLU A 158 3.60 10.54 -16.70
N LEU A 159 3.72 9.35 -16.10
CA LEU A 159 2.70 8.32 -16.20
C LEU A 159 1.67 8.50 -15.09
N ARG A 160 0.53 9.07 -15.50
CA ARG A 160 -0.70 9.36 -14.74
C ARG A 160 -0.92 8.40 -13.55
N PHE A 161 -1.30 8.97 -12.40
CA PHE A 161 -1.69 8.30 -11.13
C PHE A 161 -0.56 7.90 -10.16
N GLY A 162 0.59 8.58 -10.20
CA GLY A 162 1.58 8.55 -9.11
C GLY A 162 1.12 9.30 -7.87
N ASP A 163 0.35 8.65 -7.00
CA ASP A 163 0.02 9.14 -5.66
C ASP A 163 0.00 8.02 -4.60
N ASN A 164 0.12 8.41 -3.33
CA ASN A 164 0.21 7.42 -2.25
C ASN A 164 -1.12 6.71 -1.98
N ASP A 165 -2.27 7.21 -2.47
CA ASP A 165 -3.53 6.45 -2.46
C ASP A 165 -3.35 5.20 -3.35
N THR A 166 -2.87 5.38 -4.58
CA THR A 166 -2.58 4.30 -5.54
C THR A 166 -1.46 3.38 -5.03
N LEU A 167 -0.34 3.92 -4.55
CA LEU A 167 0.74 3.12 -3.96
C LEU A 167 0.25 2.26 -2.80
N SER A 168 -0.61 2.80 -1.92
CA SER A 168 -1.16 2.04 -0.79
C SER A 168 -2.05 0.87 -1.22
N ALA A 169 -2.82 1.02 -2.30
CA ALA A 169 -3.56 -0.08 -2.90
C ALA A 169 -2.65 -1.14 -3.51
N GLN A 170 -1.53 -0.75 -4.11
CA GLN A 170 -0.53 -1.71 -4.61
C GLN A 170 0.20 -2.44 -3.47
N VAL A 171 0.53 -1.75 -2.38
CA VAL A 171 1.09 -2.37 -1.16
C VAL A 171 0.09 -3.34 -0.53
N ALA A 172 -1.17 -2.94 -0.37
CA ALA A 172 -2.24 -3.82 0.11
C ALA A 172 -2.41 -5.07 -0.78
N THR A 173 -2.33 -4.90 -2.10
CA THR A 173 -2.36 -5.96 -3.11
C THR A 173 -1.16 -6.90 -3.01
N LEU A 174 0.04 -6.35 -2.78
CA LEU A 174 1.31 -7.06 -2.61
C LEU A 174 1.31 -7.97 -1.37
N VAL A 175 0.85 -7.45 -0.23
CA VAL A 175 0.86 -8.18 1.05
C VAL A 175 -0.43 -8.97 1.33
N GLU A 176 -1.40 -8.94 0.41
CA GLU A 176 -2.73 -9.55 0.56
C GLU A 176 -3.50 -9.01 1.77
N ALA A 177 -3.44 -7.69 2.00
CA ALA A 177 -4.05 -7.04 3.16
C ALA A 177 -5.56 -7.34 3.29
N ASP A 178 -6.03 -7.45 4.52
CA ASP A 178 -7.45 -7.55 4.86
C ASP A 178 -8.13 -6.19 4.75
N TYR A 179 -7.43 -5.14 5.19
CA TYR A 179 -7.91 -3.76 5.20
C TYR A 179 -6.89 -2.77 4.65
N LEU A 180 -7.41 -1.78 3.92
CA LEU A 180 -6.68 -0.57 3.54
C LEU A 180 -7.48 0.66 4.02
N PHE A 181 -6.93 1.39 4.98
CA PHE A 181 -7.49 2.66 5.45
C PHE A 181 -6.86 3.82 4.69
N LEU A 182 -7.65 4.55 3.91
CA LEU A 182 -7.26 5.83 3.31
C LEU A 182 -7.68 6.96 4.27
N MET A 183 -6.74 7.40 5.11
CA MET A 183 -6.98 8.51 6.03
C MET A 183 -6.89 9.84 5.27
N THR A 184 -7.98 10.61 5.30
CA THR A 184 -8.11 11.89 4.56
C THR A 184 -8.71 12.99 5.45
N ASP A 185 -8.72 14.22 4.95
CA ASP A 185 -9.30 15.41 5.57
C ASP A 185 -10.84 15.37 5.66
N VAL A 186 -11.51 14.67 4.75
CA VAL A 186 -12.95 14.37 4.77
C VAL A 186 -13.20 13.06 5.54
N ASP A 187 -14.36 12.91 6.17
CA ASP A 187 -14.75 11.72 6.93
C ASP A 187 -15.32 10.59 6.08
N ALA A 188 -16.02 10.89 4.99
CA ALA A 188 -16.61 9.91 4.06
C ALA A 188 -16.58 10.38 2.60
N LEU A 189 -16.92 9.49 1.67
CA LEU A 189 -17.45 9.84 0.35
C LEU A 189 -18.89 10.35 0.52
N TYR A 190 -19.29 11.34 -0.29
CA TYR A 190 -20.63 11.93 -0.26
C TYR A 190 -21.28 11.85 -1.65
N THR A 191 -22.61 11.93 -1.70
CA THR A 191 -23.40 11.97 -2.96
C THR A 191 -23.13 13.22 -3.81
N ALA A 192 -22.73 14.32 -3.17
CA ALA A 192 -22.28 15.57 -3.78
C ALA A 192 -21.23 16.23 -2.85
N ASN A 193 -20.64 17.37 -3.21
CA ASN A 193 -19.70 18.06 -2.33
C ASN A 193 -20.44 18.74 -1.15
N PRO A 194 -20.30 18.28 0.11
CA PRO A 194 -21.08 18.79 1.24
C PRO A 194 -20.76 20.24 1.65
N LYS A 195 -19.68 20.82 1.11
CA LYS A 195 -19.36 22.25 1.29
C LYS A 195 -20.13 23.17 0.33
N ILE A 196 -20.77 22.61 -0.70
CA ILE A 196 -21.47 23.33 -1.77
C ILE A 196 -22.96 22.92 -1.79
N ASP A 197 -23.24 21.63 -1.69
CA ASP A 197 -24.58 21.07 -1.66
C ASP A 197 -24.94 20.60 -0.24
N PRO A 198 -25.87 21.30 0.46
CA PRO A 198 -26.30 20.90 1.80
C PRO A 198 -27.18 19.64 1.82
N THR A 199 -27.59 19.12 0.66
CA THR A 199 -28.32 17.84 0.53
C THR A 199 -27.39 16.64 0.35
N ALA A 200 -26.07 16.86 0.25
CA ALA A 200 -25.08 15.81 0.18
C ALA A 200 -25.13 14.89 1.41
N THR A 201 -25.31 13.59 1.17
CA THR A 201 -25.35 12.57 2.24
C THR A 201 -24.11 11.67 2.16
N PRO A 202 -23.60 11.18 3.30
CA PRO A 202 -22.44 10.28 3.33
C PRO A 202 -22.82 8.89 2.79
N ILE A 203 -21.94 8.34 1.96
CA ILE A 203 -22.04 6.99 1.40
C ILE A 203 -21.25 6.05 2.31
N HIS A 204 -21.93 5.25 3.13
CA HIS A 204 -21.25 4.41 4.12
C HIS A 204 -20.73 3.06 3.59
N VAL A 205 -21.38 2.51 2.57
CA VAL A 205 -21.01 1.21 1.98
C VAL A 205 -21.08 1.30 0.46
N VAL A 206 -20.07 0.74 -0.21
CA VAL A 206 -19.98 0.61 -1.67
C VAL A 206 -19.70 -0.85 -2.00
N GLU A 207 -20.70 -1.55 -2.52
CA GLU A 207 -20.57 -2.94 -2.98
C GLU A 207 -20.11 -3.02 -4.45
N ASP A 208 -20.51 -2.05 -5.27
CA ASP A 208 -20.04 -1.87 -6.63
C ASP A 208 -19.56 -0.42 -6.83
N ILE A 209 -18.33 -0.28 -7.36
CA ILE A 209 -17.72 1.02 -7.64
C ILE A 209 -18.25 1.60 -8.97
N SER A 210 -18.80 0.76 -9.86
CA SER A 210 -19.37 1.21 -11.13
C SER A 210 -20.70 1.97 -10.96
N SER A 211 -21.46 1.68 -9.89
CA SER A 211 -22.70 2.39 -9.57
C SER A 211 -22.49 3.76 -8.91
N LEU A 212 -21.24 4.16 -8.63
CA LEU A 212 -20.93 5.48 -8.07
C LEU A 212 -20.92 6.56 -9.16
N THR A 213 -21.97 7.37 -9.22
CA THR A 213 -22.00 8.64 -9.93
C THR A 213 -21.22 9.72 -9.16
N ALA A 214 -19.93 9.48 -8.92
CA ALA A 214 -19.06 10.43 -8.24
C ALA A 214 -18.59 11.53 -9.20
N ASP A 215 -18.85 12.80 -8.86
CA ASP A 215 -18.25 13.92 -9.58
C ASP A 215 -16.73 13.96 -9.32
N THR A 216 -15.97 13.57 -10.34
CA THR A 216 -14.51 13.48 -10.30
C THR A 216 -13.79 14.82 -10.55
N SER A 217 -14.50 15.93 -10.70
CA SER A 217 -13.94 17.22 -11.12
C SER A 217 -13.06 17.93 -10.09
N THR A 218 -13.14 17.56 -8.80
CA THR A 218 -12.41 18.24 -7.71
C THR A 218 -10.97 17.73 -7.52
N THR A 219 -10.01 18.63 -7.78
CA THR A 219 -8.60 18.47 -7.41
C THR A 219 -8.37 18.77 -5.92
N GLY A 220 -7.34 18.13 -5.31
CA GLY A 220 -7.06 18.22 -3.88
C GLY A 220 -6.48 19.56 -3.38
N THR A 221 -6.20 19.65 -2.07
CA THR A 221 -5.66 20.87 -1.44
C THR A 221 -4.25 21.22 -1.90
N GLN A 222 -3.77 22.44 -1.60
CA GLN A 222 -2.45 22.94 -1.99
C GLN A 222 -1.27 22.01 -1.64
N TRP A 223 -1.42 21.17 -0.61
CA TRP A 223 -0.40 20.22 -0.15
C TRP A 223 -0.70 18.75 -0.52
N GLY A 224 -1.93 18.44 -0.93
CA GLY A 224 -2.40 17.10 -1.29
C GLY A 224 -2.38 16.84 -2.80
N THR A 225 -1.72 15.75 -3.23
CA THR A 225 -1.66 15.36 -4.65
C THR A 225 -2.81 14.44 -5.09
N GLY A 226 -3.49 13.77 -4.16
CA GLY A 226 -4.55 12.79 -4.45
C GLY A 226 -5.96 13.36 -4.32
N GLY A 227 -6.69 13.44 -5.44
CA GLY A 227 -8.10 13.85 -5.49
C GLY A 227 -9.07 12.70 -5.18
N MET A 228 -10.34 12.82 -5.63
CA MET A 228 -11.30 11.72 -5.51
C MET A 228 -11.02 10.58 -6.51
N VAL A 229 -10.53 10.93 -7.71
CA VAL A 229 -10.15 9.97 -8.76
C VAL A 229 -9.18 8.91 -8.26
N THR A 230 -8.12 9.31 -7.55
CA THR A 230 -7.09 8.37 -7.09
C THR A 230 -7.59 7.46 -5.96
N LYS A 231 -8.49 7.95 -5.10
CA LYS A 231 -9.17 7.14 -4.06
C LYS A 231 -10.07 6.08 -4.68
N LEU A 232 -10.81 6.42 -5.74
CA LEU A 232 -11.64 5.46 -6.47
C LEU A 232 -10.78 4.44 -7.25
N THR A 233 -9.66 4.87 -7.84
CA THR A 233 -8.67 3.96 -8.45
C THR A 233 -8.07 3.00 -7.42
N ALA A 234 -7.66 3.51 -6.26
CA ALA A 234 -7.17 2.71 -5.14
C ALA A 234 -8.24 1.72 -4.63
N ALA A 235 -9.50 2.14 -4.54
CA ALA A 235 -10.62 1.28 -4.16
C ALA A 235 -10.81 0.13 -5.15
N ARG A 236 -10.81 0.39 -6.47
CA ARG A 236 -10.92 -0.65 -7.51
C ARG A 236 -9.79 -1.67 -7.43
N ILE A 237 -8.55 -1.22 -7.22
CA ILE A 237 -7.39 -2.10 -7.06
C ILE A 237 -7.53 -2.97 -5.80
N ALA A 238 -7.82 -2.34 -4.65
CA ALA A 238 -7.94 -3.03 -3.37
C ALA A 238 -9.08 -4.05 -3.36
N THR A 239 -10.29 -3.69 -3.79
CA THR A 239 -11.44 -4.60 -3.77
C THR A 239 -11.28 -5.77 -4.74
N ALA A 240 -10.68 -5.54 -5.92
CA ALA A 240 -10.34 -6.61 -6.86
C ALA A 240 -9.24 -7.54 -6.33
N ALA A 241 -8.29 -7.02 -5.55
CA ALA A 241 -7.27 -7.83 -4.87
C ALA A 241 -7.81 -8.67 -3.69
N GLY A 242 -9.01 -8.34 -3.18
CA GLY A 242 -9.66 -8.97 -2.03
C GLY A 242 -9.53 -8.20 -0.71
N CYS A 243 -9.06 -6.96 -0.75
CA CYS A 243 -8.85 -6.09 0.41
C CYS A 243 -10.06 -5.16 0.62
N CYS A 244 -10.49 -4.99 1.88
CA CYS A 244 -11.57 -4.06 2.24
C CYS A 244 -10.98 -2.65 2.36
N LEU A 245 -11.32 -1.75 1.43
CA LEU A 245 -10.88 -0.36 1.53
C LEU A 245 -11.86 0.45 2.38
N VAL A 246 -11.34 1.32 3.25
CA VAL A 246 -12.12 2.29 4.02
C VAL A 246 -11.55 3.69 3.82
N ILE A 247 -12.39 4.65 3.41
CA ILE A 247 -12.08 6.08 3.49
C ILE A 247 -12.59 6.60 4.83
N CYS A 248 -11.74 7.24 5.62
CA CYS A 248 -12.10 7.79 6.93
C CYS A 248 -11.29 9.06 7.27
N THR A 249 -11.78 9.86 8.22
CA THR A 249 -11.09 11.09 8.65
C THR A 249 -9.77 10.80 9.39
N SER A 250 -8.73 11.57 9.10
CA SER A 250 -7.47 11.54 9.84
C SER A 250 -7.52 12.30 11.18
N ALA A 251 -8.58 13.05 11.47
CA ALA A 251 -8.71 13.81 12.72
C ALA A 251 -9.00 12.92 13.95
N LYS A 252 -9.54 11.72 13.71
CA LYS A 252 -9.81 10.69 14.74
C LYS A 252 -9.24 9.32 14.30
N PRO A 253 -7.90 9.12 14.34
CA PRO A 253 -7.26 7.85 13.96
C PRO A 253 -7.82 6.63 14.70
N GLU A 254 -8.30 6.83 15.92
CA GLU A 254 -8.82 5.79 16.82
C GLU A 254 -10.07 5.10 16.23
N GLY A 255 -10.79 5.79 15.33
CA GLY A 255 -11.91 5.24 14.58
C GLY A 255 -11.56 3.99 13.77
N ILE A 256 -10.29 3.75 13.42
CA ILE A 256 -9.85 2.50 12.77
C ILE A 256 -10.21 1.29 13.64
N VAL A 257 -10.00 1.37 14.96
CA VAL A 257 -10.31 0.27 15.90
C VAL A 257 -11.83 0.05 15.98
N GLU A 258 -12.60 1.13 15.98
CA GLU A 258 -14.08 1.08 15.99
C GLU A 258 -14.64 0.46 14.70
N ILE A 259 -14.08 0.82 13.54
CA ILE A 259 -14.48 0.31 12.21
C ILE A 259 -14.16 -1.19 12.05
N LEU A 260 -13.00 -1.63 12.56
CA LEU A 260 -12.65 -3.06 12.63
C LEU A 260 -13.58 -3.84 13.56
N GLY A 261 -14.05 -3.20 14.65
CA GLY A 261 -15.11 -3.71 15.52
C GLY A 261 -16.51 -3.74 14.89
N GLY A 262 -16.69 -3.19 13.68
CA GLY A 262 -17.95 -3.21 12.94
C GLY A 262 -18.69 -1.87 12.90
N ALA A 263 -18.14 -0.79 13.45
CA ALA A 263 -18.78 0.52 13.39
C ALA A 263 -18.95 1.02 11.94
N GLN A 264 -20.09 1.65 11.68
CA GLN A 264 -20.38 2.32 10.41
C GLN A 264 -19.84 3.75 10.44
N GLN A 265 -18.54 3.89 10.22
CA GLN A 265 -17.85 5.17 10.09
C GLN A 265 -17.10 5.24 8.76
N GLY A 266 -17.11 6.43 8.15
CA GLY A 266 -16.57 6.66 6.82
C GLY A 266 -17.27 5.87 5.72
N THR A 267 -16.53 5.53 4.66
CA THR A 267 -17.02 4.78 3.49
C THR A 267 -16.26 3.47 3.35
N ARG A 268 -16.97 2.34 3.45
CA ARG A 268 -16.44 0.99 3.28
C ARG A 268 -16.68 0.46 1.86
N PHE A 269 -15.62 0.18 1.12
CA PHE A 269 -15.65 -0.50 -0.17
C PHE A 269 -15.49 -2.01 0.06
N VAL A 270 -16.50 -2.78 -0.35
CA VAL A 270 -16.55 -4.22 -0.09
C VAL A 270 -15.68 -4.98 -1.11
N PRO A 271 -14.87 -5.97 -0.69
CA PRO A 271 -14.10 -6.80 -1.61
C PRO A 271 -14.98 -7.55 -2.62
N LEU A 272 -14.48 -7.77 -3.84
CA LEU A 272 -15.19 -8.60 -4.81
C LEU A 272 -15.28 -10.06 -4.31
N GLN A 273 -16.46 -10.68 -4.47
CA GLN A 273 -16.71 -12.07 -4.05
C GLN A 273 -15.71 -13.07 -4.64
N ARG A 274 -15.26 -12.83 -5.87
CA ARG A 274 -14.21 -13.60 -6.57
C ARG A 274 -12.95 -12.73 -6.72
N SER A 275 -12.24 -12.51 -5.61
CA SER A 275 -10.99 -11.74 -5.60
C SER A 275 -9.86 -12.40 -6.39
N LEU A 276 -9.01 -11.57 -6.99
CA LEU A 276 -7.91 -12.01 -7.85
C LEU A 276 -6.78 -12.65 -7.04
N LYS A 277 -6.12 -13.65 -7.64
CA LYS A 277 -5.04 -14.43 -7.02
C LYS A 277 -3.82 -14.51 -7.95
N GLY A 278 -2.63 -14.66 -7.36
CA GLY A 278 -1.39 -14.96 -8.10
C GLY A 278 -1.08 -13.96 -9.23
N ARG A 279 -0.81 -14.46 -10.44
CA ARG A 279 -0.48 -13.62 -11.62
C ARG A 279 -1.57 -12.60 -11.95
N LYS A 280 -2.85 -12.94 -11.77
CA LYS A 280 -3.96 -12.00 -12.04
C LYS A 280 -3.99 -10.86 -11.02
N ARG A 281 -3.59 -11.10 -9.77
CA ARG A 281 -3.48 -10.03 -8.77
C ARG A 281 -2.30 -9.09 -9.08
N TRP A 282 -1.14 -9.65 -9.45
CA TRP A 282 0.00 -8.83 -9.91
C TRP A 282 -0.36 -7.96 -11.12
N LEU A 283 -1.25 -8.39 -12.03
CA LEU A 283 -1.67 -7.55 -13.16
C LEU A 283 -2.35 -6.22 -12.73
N LEU A 284 -2.85 -6.11 -11.50
CA LEU A 284 -3.34 -4.84 -10.95
C LEU A 284 -2.23 -3.80 -10.71
N THR A 285 -0.99 -4.25 -10.54
CA THR A 285 0.18 -3.39 -10.29
C THR A 285 0.81 -2.83 -11.55
N VAL A 286 0.51 -3.41 -12.72
CA VAL A 286 1.10 -3.04 -14.00
C VAL A 286 0.42 -1.77 -14.55
N PRO A 287 1.18 -0.69 -14.85
CA PRO A 287 0.64 0.52 -15.46
C PRO A 287 0.00 0.24 -16.81
N VAL A 288 -1.17 0.82 -17.04
CA VAL A 288 -1.90 0.71 -18.30
C VAL A 288 -1.29 1.66 -19.35
N ARG A 289 -1.03 1.13 -20.55
CA ARG A 289 -0.43 1.86 -21.68
C ARG A 289 -1.45 2.25 -22.76
N GLY A 290 -2.57 1.54 -22.84
CA GLY A 290 -3.69 1.85 -23.72
C GLY A 290 -5.00 1.21 -23.29
N ALA A 291 -6.05 1.39 -24.09
CA ALA A 291 -7.39 0.88 -23.78
C ALA A 291 -8.07 0.28 -25.02
N ILE A 292 -8.86 -0.77 -24.80
CA ILE A 292 -9.59 -1.52 -25.82
C ILE A 292 -11.07 -1.56 -25.42
N TRP A 293 -11.96 -1.06 -26.28
CA TRP A 293 -13.41 -1.13 -26.08
C TRP A 293 -13.95 -2.37 -26.78
N MET A 294 -14.88 -3.03 -26.11
CA MET A 294 -15.44 -4.30 -26.54
C MET A 294 -16.95 -4.21 -26.76
N ASP A 295 -17.48 -5.10 -27.60
CA ASP A 295 -18.92 -5.30 -27.67
C ASP A 295 -19.46 -6.08 -26.45
N ALA A 296 -20.79 -6.07 -26.29
CA ALA A 296 -21.46 -6.74 -25.19
C ALA A 296 -21.22 -8.27 -25.15
N GLY A 297 -21.06 -8.92 -26.31
CA GLY A 297 -20.80 -10.35 -26.39
C GLY A 297 -19.40 -10.73 -25.93
N ALA A 298 -18.40 -9.93 -26.31
CA ALA A 298 -17.02 -10.07 -25.87
C ALA A 298 -16.86 -9.69 -24.39
N MET A 299 -17.57 -8.65 -23.92
CA MET A 299 -17.62 -8.26 -22.50
C MET A 299 -18.17 -9.43 -21.65
N HIS A 300 -19.33 -9.98 -22.02
CA HIS A 300 -19.94 -11.16 -21.40
C HIS A 300 -19.00 -12.38 -21.41
N ALA A 301 -18.31 -12.62 -22.52
CA ALA A 301 -17.37 -13.74 -22.65
C ALA A 301 -16.18 -13.63 -21.70
N ILE A 302 -15.65 -12.42 -21.45
CA ILE A 302 -14.55 -12.19 -20.51
C ILE A 302 -15.04 -12.17 -19.07
N ARG A 303 -16.07 -11.36 -18.77
CA ARG A 303 -16.57 -11.08 -17.43
C ARG A 303 -17.20 -12.31 -16.78
N ASP A 304 -18.10 -12.97 -17.51
CA ASP A 304 -19.00 -13.98 -16.95
C ASP A 304 -18.56 -15.40 -17.31
N ARG A 305 -17.94 -15.59 -18.49
CA ARG A 305 -17.48 -16.92 -18.97
C ARG A 305 -15.96 -17.15 -18.90
N HIS A 306 -15.21 -16.18 -18.34
CA HIS A 306 -13.75 -16.23 -18.15
C HIS A 306 -12.93 -16.63 -19.40
N LYS A 307 -13.39 -16.23 -20.60
CA LYS A 307 -12.71 -16.50 -21.88
C LYS A 307 -11.62 -15.46 -22.17
N SER A 308 -10.83 -15.76 -23.20
CA SER A 308 -9.81 -14.86 -23.74
C SER A 308 -10.43 -13.82 -24.69
N LEU A 309 -9.74 -12.71 -24.92
CA LEU A 309 -10.14 -11.69 -25.91
C LEU A 309 -9.69 -12.10 -27.32
N PHE A 310 -10.59 -11.95 -28.30
CA PHE A 310 -10.34 -12.14 -29.73
C PHE A 310 -10.75 -10.89 -30.52
N PRO A 311 -10.24 -10.68 -31.76
CA PRO A 311 -10.34 -9.39 -32.44
C PRO A 311 -11.75 -9.04 -32.91
N VAL A 312 -12.56 -10.06 -33.21
CA VAL A 312 -13.98 -9.94 -33.59
C VAL A 312 -14.79 -9.08 -32.62
N GLY A 313 -14.46 -9.13 -31.32
CA GLY A 313 -15.19 -8.43 -30.26
C GLY A 313 -14.72 -6.99 -29.98
N VAL A 314 -13.74 -6.48 -30.74
CA VAL A 314 -13.11 -5.17 -30.47
C VAL A 314 -13.77 -4.06 -31.30
N ILE A 315 -14.26 -3.02 -30.63
CA ILE A 315 -14.91 -1.86 -31.26
C ILE A 315 -13.91 -0.72 -31.49
N LYS A 316 -13.03 -0.47 -30.51
CA LYS A 316 -12.12 0.69 -30.49
C LYS A 316 -10.81 0.33 -29.78
N VAL A 317 -9.71 0.93 -30.23
CA VAL A 317 -8.39 0.86 -29.59
C VAL A 317 -7.90 2.30 -29.41
N VAL A 318 -7.32 2.62 -28.26
CA VAL A 318 -6.74 3.95 -27.96
C VAL A 318 -5.42 3.78 -27.23
N GLY A 319 -4.44 4.62 -27.55
CA GLY A 319 -3.09 4.61 -26.97
C GLY A 319 -2.08 3.82 -27.80
N GLU A 320 -0.82 3.99 -27.44
CA GLU A 320 0.31 3.27 -28.03
C GLU A 320 0.85 2.29 -26.98
N PHE A 321 0.86 1.01 -27.34
CA PHE A 321 1.28 -0.09 -26.48
C PHE A 321 1.88 -1.21 -27.33
N SER A 322 2.83 -1.93 -26.75
CA SER A 322 3.47 -3.09 -27.37
C SER A 322 2.88 -4.41 -26.89
N ALA A 323 3.26 -5.52 -27.52
CA ALA A 323 3.06 -6.84 -26.95
C ALA A 323 3.63 -6.93 -25.52
N GLN A 324 2.89 -7.58 -24.63
CA GLN A 324 3.06 -7.68 -23.18
C GLN A 324 2.85 -6.39 -22.37
N ASP A 325 2.50 -5.24 -22.98
CA ASP A 325 2.00 -4.10 -22.22
C ASP A 325 0.59 -4.37 -21.65
N ALA A 326 0.28 -3.77 -20.49
CA ALA A 326 -1.05 -3.82 -19.92
C ALA A 326 -1.99 -2.81 -20.58
N VAL A 327 -3.22 -3.25 -20.88
CA VAL A 327 -4.30 -2.46 -21.46
C VAL A 327 -5.57 -2.54 -20.61
N SER A 328 -6.29 -1.42 -20.49
CA SER A 328 -7.65 -1.38 -19.95
C SER A 328 -8.62 -2.03 -20.93
N LEU A 329 -9.56 -2.81 -20.43
CA LEU A 329 -10.70 -3.32 -21.19
C LEU A 329 -11.95 -2.58 -20.76
N CYS A 330 -12.56 -1.90 -21.74
CA CYS A 330 -13.69 -1.01 -21.56
C CYS A 330 -14.97 -1.60 -22.15
N ASP A 331 -16.09 -1.36 -21.48
CA ASP A 331 -17.42 -1.58 -22.05
C ASP A 331 -17.73 -0.56 -23.18
N GLN A 332 -18.92 -0.64 -23.77
CA GLN A 332 -19.35 0.28 -24.82
C GLN A 332 -19.50 1.74 -24.34
N SER A 333 -19.83 1.97 -23.06
CA SER A 333 -19.86 3.29 -22.40
C SER A 333 -18.47 3.84 -22.07
N GLY A 334 -17.44 3.01 -22.05
CA GLY A 334 -16.06 3.38 -21.69
C GLY A 334 -15.68 3.08 -20.24
N HIS A 335 -16.50 2.38 -19.46
CA HIS A 335 -16.11 1.96 -18.11
C HIS A 335 -15.09 0.82 -18.19
N GLU A 336 -13.96 0.96 -17.49
CA GLU A 336 -12.97 -0.11 -17.33
C GLU A 336 -13.55 -1.21 -16.43
N PHE A 337 -13.75 -2.42 -16.99
CA PHE A 337 -14.23 -3.59 -16.25
C PHE A 337 -13.16 -4.65 -16.03
N ALA A 338 -12.05 -4.60 -16.79
CA ALA A 338 -10.93 -5.51 -16.65
C ALA A 338 -9.61 -4.88 -17.15
N ARG A 339 -8.49 -5.52 -16.82
CA ARG A 339 -7.16 -5.26 -17.42
C ARG A 339 -6.59 -6.53 -18.01
N GLY A 340 -5.78 -6.38 -19.05
CA GLY A 340 -5.15 -7.49 -19.75
C GLY A 340 -3.74 -7.18 -20.23
N LEU A 341 -2.88 -8.20 -20.37
CA LEU A 341 -1.61 -8.06 -21.12
C LEU A 341 -1.86 -8.36 -22.59
N SER A 342 -1.59 -7.39 -23.48
CA SER A 342 -1.74 -7.61 -24.92
C SER A 342 -0.75 -8.66 -25.44
N ASN A 343 -1.17 -9.52 -26.36
CA ASN A 343 -0.26 -10.39 -27.11
C ASN A 343 0.33 -9.69 -28.36
N PHE A 344 -0.18 -8.49 -28.72
CA PHE A 344 0.14 -7.77 -29.96
C PHE A 344 0.34 -6.27 -29.72
N ASP A 345 1.00 -5.59 -30.66
CA ASP A 345 1.16 -4.12 -30.63
C ASP A 345 -0.15 -3.41 -31.00
N SER A 346 -0.36 -2.17 -30.52
CA SER A 346 -1.63 -1.44 -30.74
C SER A 346 -2.00 -1.25 -32.22
N LYS A 347 -1.00 -1.17 -33.11
CA LYS A 347 -1.16 -1.11 -34.57
C LYS A 347 -1.70 -2.42 -35.15
N GLU A 348 -1.22 -3.57 -34.67
CA GLU A 348 -1.73 -4.88 -35.04
C GLU A 348 -3.16 -5.06 -34.53
N VAL A 349 -3.42 -4.77 -33.24
CA VAL A 349 -4.77 -4.87 -32.65
C VAL A 349 -5.78 -4.01 -33.43
N LEU A 350 -5.39 -2.80 -33.85
CA LEU A 350 -6.22 -1.93 -34.66
C LEU A 350 -6.51 -2.50 -36.06
N ALA A 351 -5.54 -3.19 -36.67
CA ALA A 351 -5.68 -3.81 -37.99
C ALA A 351 -6.48 -5.13 -37.94
N MET A 352 -6.31 -5.93 -36.88
CA MET A 352 -7.08 -7.16 -36.60
C MET A 352 -8.54 -6.88 -36.20
N LYS A 353 -8.87 -5.63 -35.86
CA LYS A 353 -10.14 -5.24 -35.26
C LYS A 353 -11.37 -5.71 -36.07
N GLY A 354 -12.27 -6.44 -35.43
CA GLY A 354 -13.49 -6.97 -36.04
C GLY A 354 -13.27 -8.13 -37.02
N LYS A 355 -12.05 -8.71 -37.08
CA LYS A 355 -11.71 -9.81 -37.99
C LYS A 355 -11.80 -11.19 -37.35
N HIS A 356 -12.07 -12.19 -38.16
CA HIS A 356 -12.00 -13.61 -37.78
C HIS A 356 -10.56 -14.13 -37.92
N THR A 357 -10.18 -15.13 -37.11
CA THR A 357 -8.83 -15.71 -37.09
C THR A 357 -8.31 -16.14 -38.47
N ALA A 358 -9.19 -16.63 -39.35
CA ALA A 358 -8.84 -17.03 -40.71
C ALA A 358 -8.35 -15.88 -41.61
N GLU A 359 -8.74 -14.63 -41.33
CA GLU A 359 -8.32 -13.45 -42.10
C GLU A 359 -6.94 -12.92 -41.66
N LEU A 360 -6.49 -13.26 -40.44
CA LEU A 360 -5.36 -12.61 -39.79
C LEU A 360 -4.02 -12.87 -40.49
N ALA A 361 -3.81 -14.08 -41.01
CA ALA A 361 -2.54 -14.45 -41.63
C ALA A 361 -2.22 -13.60 -42.89
N ALA A 362 -3.25 -13.30 -43.69
CA ALA A 362 -3.12 -12.42 -44.86
C ALA A 362 -2.93 -10.95 -44.49
N LEU A 363 -3.41 -10.54 -43.32
CA LEU A 363 -3.43 -9.15 -42.86
C LEU A 363 -2.16 -8.77 -42.09
N LEU A 364 -1.60 -9.69 -41.30
CA LEU A 364 -0.38 -9.50 -40.52
C LEU A 364 0.88 -10.00 -41.23
N GLY A 365 0.74 -10.86 -42.26
CA GLY A 365 1.87 -11.48 -42.96
C GLY A 365 2.48 -12.69 -42.25
N TYR A 366 1.90 -13.15 -41.14
CA TYR A 366 2.33 -14.33 -40.38
C TYR A 366 1.13 -15.06 -39.75
N HIS A 367 1.27 -16.37 -39.50
CA HIS A 367 0.22 -17.16 -38.85
C HIS A 367 0.14 -16.88 -37.34
N THR A 368 -1.08 -16.74 -36.82
CA THR A 368 -1.36 -16.56 -35.40
C THR A 368 -2.75 -17.09 -35.04
N ASP A 369 -2.92 -17.54 -33.80
CA ASP A 369 -4.21 -17.98 -33.25
C ASP A 369 -5.18 -16.80 -33.03
N GLY A 370 -4.70 -15.56 -33.12
CA GLY A 370 -5.50 -14.35 -33.02
C GLY A 370 -5.97 -14.00 -31.60
N GLU A 371 -5.57 -14.77 -30.58
CA GLU A 371 -5.91 -14.50 -29.19
C GLU A 371 -5.22 -13.20 -28.72
N LEU A 372 -5.97 -12.10 -28.68
CA LEU A 372 -5.43 -10.78 -28.31
C LEU A 372 -4.95 -10.74 -26.87
N ILE A 373 -5.72 -11.35 -25.96
CA ILE A 373 -5.38 -11.44 -24.53
C ILE A 373 -5.85 -12.78 -23.97
N HIS A 374 -4.88 -13.62 -23.58
CA HIS A 374 -5.16 -14.91 -22.93
C HIS A 374 -5.90 -14.74 -21.60
N ARG A 375 -6.90 -15.58 -21.32
CA ARG A 375 -7.68 -15.58 -20.05
C ARG A 375 -6.84 -15.64 -18.76
N GLY A 376 -5.64 -16.20 -18.83
CA GLY A 376 -4.69 -16.24 -17.70
C GLY A 376 -4.01 -14.90 -17.41
N ASN A 377 -3.97 -14.01 -18.40
CA ASN A 377 -3.47 -12.64 -18.36
C ASN A 377 -4.61 -11.61 -18.29
N LEU A 378 -5.80 -11.98 -17.79
CA LEU A 378 -6.94 -11.08 -17.56
C LEU A 378 -7.24 -10.93 -16.06
N ALA A 379 -7.40 -9.69 -15.60
CA ALA A 379 -7.77 -9.29 -14.26
C ALA A 379 -9.10 -8.51 -14.30
N LEU A 380 -10.18 -9.08 -13.77
CA LEU A 380 -11.48 -8.39 -13.65
C LEU A 380 -11.42 -7.38 -12.50
N LEU A 381 -11.96 -6.19 -12.72
CA LEU A 381 -12.04 -5.09 -11.74
C LEU A 381 -13.46 -4.87 -11.19
N LEU A 382 -14.46 -5.48 -11.83
CA LEU A 382 -15.87 -5.42 -11.45
C LEU A 382 -16.41 -6.84 -11.22
N PRO A 383 -17.49 -7.02 -10.44
CA PRO A 383 -18.15 -8.31 -10.32
C PRO A 383 -18.67 -8.80 -11.68
N GLY A 384 -18.73 -10.12 -11.85
CA GLY A 384 -19.50 -10.72 -12.94
C GLY A 384 -20.98 -10.77 -12.58
N GLU A 385 -21.82 -10.84 -13.60
CA GLU A 385 -23.23 -11.17 -13.39
C GLU A 385 -23.32 -12.66 -13.01
N ASP A 386 -23.97 -12.95 -11.88
CA ASP A 386 -24.05 -14.28 -11.28
C ASP A 386 -24.86 -15.23 -12.18
N HIS A 387 -24.21 -15.83 -13.17
CA HIS A 387 -24.67 -17.08 -13.75
C HIS A 387 -24.25 -18.25 -12.86
N HIS A 388 -25.24 -19.02 -12.44
CA HIS A 388 -25.09 -20.23 -11.65
C HIS A 388 -24.41 -21.33 -12.49
N GLU A 389 -23.09 -21.30 -12.60
CA GLU A 389 -22.33 -22.53 -12.83
C GLU A 389 -22.40 -23.36 -11.54
N GLU A 390 -23.12 -24.49 -11.61
CA GLU A 390 -23.15 -25.52 -10.58
C GLU A 390 -21.83 -26.31 -10.60
N ASP A 391 -20.77 -25.72 -10.05
CA ASP A 391 -19.57 -26.46 -9.65
C ASP A 391 -18.90 -25.82 -8.42
N ASP A 392 -18.25 -26.67 -7.63
CA ASP A 392 -17.65 -26.43 -6.30
C ASP A 392 -18.59 -26.03 -5.13
N HIS A 393 -18.72 -26.96 -4.19
CA HIS A 393 -19.39 -26.80 -2.90
C HIS A 393 -18.72 -25.74 -2.01
N TRP A 394 -19.19 -24.49 -2.08
CA TRP A 394 -18.97 -23.46 -1.06
C TRP A 394 -20.33 -22.97 -0.52
N PRO A 395 -20.62 -23.07 0.80
CA PRO A 395 -21.98 -22.87 1.33
C PRO A 395 -22.39 -21.39 1.34
N LYS A 396 -23.00 -20.93 0.24
CA LYS A 396 -23.41 -19.54 -0.02
C LYS A 396 -24.38 -18.91 1.01
N LYS A 397 -25.03 -19.69 1.89
CA LYS A 397 -25.86 -19.15 3.01
C LYS A 397 -25.04 -18.78 4.26
N GLY A 398 -23.89 -19.43 4.48
CA GLY A 398 -23.24 -19.41 5.79
C GLY A 398 -22.64 -18.07 6.21
N LEU A 399 -22.28 -17.16 5.28
CA LEU A 399 -21.55 -15.95 5.65
C LEU A 399 -22.44 -14.87 6.30
N ARG A 400 -23.66 -14.65 5.76
CA ARG A 400 -24.65 -13.74 6.37
C ARG A 400 -25.07 -14.22 7.76
N GLU A 401 -25.36 -15.50 7.90
CA GLU A 401 -25.74 -16.10 9.19
C GLU A 401 -24.58 -16.12 10.19
N LYS A 402 -23.33 -16.39 9.77
CA LYS A 402 -22.15 -16.32 10.66
C LYS A 402 -21.78 -14.89 11.06
N LEU A 403 -21.97 -13.88 10.21
CA LEU A 403 -21.83 -12.48 10.61
C LEU A 403 -22.93 -12.10 11.63
N ALA A 404 -24.20 -12.38 11.31
CA ALA A 404 -25.32 -12.08 12.21
C ALA A 404 -25.19 -12.79 13.57
N GLN A 405 -24.79 -14.07 13.59
CA GLN A 405 -24.56 -14.82 14.83
C GLN A 405 -23.32 -14.38 15.61
N ARG A 406 -22.28 -13.80 14.96
CA ARG A 406 -21.14 -13.19 15.65
C ARG A 406 -21.51 -11.84 16.25
N LEU A 407 -22.27 -11.02 15.52
CA LEU A 407 -22.78 -9.73 15.98
C LEU A 407 -23.80 -9.88 17.12
N ALA A 408 -24.65 -10.91 17.08
CA ALA A 408 -25.65 -11.19 18.13
C ALA A 408 -25.09 -11.90 19.39
N LYS A 409 -23.78 -12.21 19.43
CA LYS A 409 -23.14 -12.95 20.56
C LYS A 409 -22.20 -12.12 21.42
N GLN A 410 -22.09 -10.81 21.20
CA GLN A 410 -21.48 -9.93 22.18
C GLN A 410 -22.53 -9.51 23.22
N PRO A 411 -22.36 -9.85 24.51
CA PRO A 411 -23.22 -9.31 25.55
C PRO A 411 -22.94 -7.81 25.69
N ALA A 412 -24.01 -7.01 25.62
CA ALA A 412 -23.95 -5.62 26.03
C ALA A 412 -24.09 -5.58 27.55
N ASP A 413 -22.99 -5.35 28.27
CA ASP A 413 -23.02 -5.03 29.69
C ASP A 413 -22.08 -3.88 30.00
N GLY A 414 -22.68 -2.74 30.34
CA GLY A 414 -22.03 -1.60 30.95
C GLY A 414 -22.86 -1.16 32.16
N ALA A 415 -22.25 -1.19 33.34
CA ALA A 415 -22.71 -0.63 34.62
C ALA A 415 -24.06 -1.13 35.19
N ALA A 416 -24.00 -1.77 36.37
CA ALA A 416 -24.39 -1.12 37.64
C ALA A 416 -24.25 -2.04 38.87
N ALA A 417 -24.34 -1.39 40.05
CA ALA A 417 -24.62 -1.91 41.39
C ALA A 417 -23.46 -2.50 42.23
N ALA A 418 -23.32 -1.90 43.41
CA ALA A 418 -22.57 -2.41 44.55
C ALA A 418 -23.43 -3.40 45.35
N ASP A 419 -22.81 -4.29 46.13
CA ASP A 419 -22.71 -4.12 47.58
C ASP A 419 -21.82 -5.22 48.19
N GLY A 420 -21.22 -4.96 49.35
CA GLY A 420 -20.21 -5.85 49.94
C GLY A 420 -20.77 -6.89 50.91
N VAL A 421 -19.99 -7.95 51.17
CA VAL A 421 -20.02 -8.74 52.41
C VAL A 421 -18.60 -9.22 52.74
N SER A 422 -18.31 -9.30 54.04
CA SER A 422 -17.08 -9.72 54.71
C SER A 422 -16.67 -11.19 54.57
N GLY A 423 -15.38 -11.51 54.77
CA GLY A 423 -15.00 -12.85 55.28
C GLY A 423 -13.51 -13.25 55.18
N SER A 424 -12.84 -13.40 56.34
CA SER A 424 -11.79 -14.40 56.67
C SER A 424 -10.77 -14.81 55.57
N SER A 425 -9.51 -14.37 55.63
CA SER A 425 -8.40 -14.95 56.41
C SER A 425 -7.90 -16.34 55.98
N GLN A 426 -6.66 -16.42 55.50
CA GLN A 426 -5.54 -17.06 56.22
C GLN A 426 -4.23 -16.95 55.41
N ALA A 427 -3.10 -17.00 56.13
CA ALA A 427 -1.76 -17.03 55.55
C ALA A 427 -1.15 -18.42 55.77
N SER A 428 -0.30 -18.86 54.84
CA SER A 428 0.73 -19.88 55.10
C SER A 428 1.86 -19.75 54.10
N SER A 429 3.06 -19.50 54.63
CA SER A 429 4.36 -19.58 53.96
C SER A 429 4.82 -21.03 53.78
N GLU A 430 5.71 -21.25 52.81
CA GLU A 430 6.98 -22.03 52.85
C GLU A 430 7.39 -22.31 51.38
N ASP A 431 8.52 -21.82 50.85
CA ASP A 431 9.93 -22.04 51.18
C ASP A 431 10.48 -23.38 50.61
N GLY A 432 11.64 -23.35 49.94
CA GLY A 432 12.15 -24.50 49.17
C GLY A 432 13.26 -24.18 48.16
N THR A 433 14.52 -24.32 48.58
CA THR A 433 15.75 -23.93 47.87
C THR A 433 16.47 -25.10 47.16
N ASN A 434 17.51 -24.74 46.37
CA ASN A 434 18.58 -25.60 45.80
C ASN A 434 18.26 -26.35 44.48
N GLY A 435 19.22 -26.58 43.56
CA GLY A 435 20.62 -26.10 43.51
C GLY A 435 21.43 -26.70 42.35
N SER A 436 22.40 -25.93 41.81
CA SER A 436 23.61 -26.30 41.04
C SER A 436 23.69 -27.60 40.22
N SER A 437 24.08 -27.50 38.93
CA SER A 437 25.48 -27.79 38.49
C SER A 437 25.66 -27.85 36.95
N THR A 438 26.82 -27.38 36.48
CA THR A 438 27.43 -27.69 35.17
C THR A 438 28.74 -28.45 35.42
N PRO A 439 29.18 -29.34 34.50
CA PRO A 439 30.17 -28.97 33.47
C PRO A 439 29.91 -29.73 32.12
N SER A 440 30.67 -29.68 31.02
CA SER A 440 31.74 -28.82 30.44
C SER A 440 31.94 -29.21 28.97
N GLY A 441 32.49 -28.34 28.09
CA GLY A 441 33.05 -28.81 26.81
C GLY A 441 33.04 -27.81 25.64
N ARG A 442 34.18 -27.15 25.39
CA ARG A 442 34.55 -26.50 24.12
C ARG A 442 36.02 -26.78 23.81
N PRO A 443 36.36 -26.98 22.53
CA PRO A 443 37.44 -26.23 21.86
C PRO A 443 36.89 -25.62 20.54
N ALA A 444 37.53 -24.74 19.77
CA ALA A 444 38.70 -23.85 19.90
C ALA A 444 38.47 -22.73 18.83
N ALA A 445 38.63 -21.44 19.14
CA ALA A 445 39.86 -20.66 18.97
C ALA A 445 40.39 -20.53 17.52
N ALA A 446 39.67 -19.77 16.68
CA ALA A 446 40.20 -19.09 15.50
C ALA A 446 39.38 -17.81 15.23
N GLY A 447 40.01 -16.62 15.21
CA GLY A 447 39.33 -15.37 14.83
C GLY A 447 39.84 -14.07 15.48
N GLN A 448 40.42 -14.09 16.68
CA GLN A 448 40.71 -12.84 17.43
C GLN A 448 41.95 -12.05 16.96
N GLN A 449 42.81 -12.60 16.11
CA GLN A 449 44.01 -11.86 15.62
C GLN A 449 43.75 -10.95 14.40
N GLN A 450 42.62 -11.08 13.69
CA GLN A 450 42.31 -10.19 12.55
C GLN A 450 41.59 -8.89 12.94
N GLN A 451 40.95 -8.82 14.11
CA GLN A 451 40.22 -7.61 14.53
C GLN A 451 41.11 -6.52 15.13
N GLN A 452 42.26 -6.85 15.73
CA GLN A 452 43.12 -5.84 16.37
C GLN A 452 43.91 -4.99 15.36
N GLY A 453 44.29 -5.53 14.20
CA GLY A 453 44.98 -4.76 13.14
C GLY A 453 44.10 -3.72 12.46
N ALA A 454 42.80 -4.00 12.29
CA ALA A 454 41.86 -3.09 11.63
C ALA A 454 41.53 -1.84 12.47
N VAL A 455 41.49 -1.97 13.80
CA VAL A 455 41.16 -0.85 14.70
C VAL A 455 42.31 0.16 14.81
N ALA A 456 43.56 -0.30 14.74
CA ALA A 456 44.73 0.58 14.74
C ALA A 456 44.81 1.49 13.48
N ALA A 457 44.59 0.91 12.29
CA ALA A 457 44.66 1.65 11.02
C ALA A 457 43.59 2.76 10.91
N VAL A 458 42.39 2.54 11.47
CA VAL A 458 41.31 3.54 11.48
C VAL A 458 41.63 4.71 12.44
N ALA A 459 42.37 4.45 13.52
CA ALA A 459 42.76 5.49 14.48
C ALA A 459 43.79 6.48 13.90
N GLU A 460 44.80 5.99 13.15
CA GLU A 460 45.78 6.85 12.48
C GLU A 460 45.14 7.73 11.38
N GLN A 461 44.19 7.18 10.61
CA GLN A 461 43.46 7.95 9.60
C GLN A 461 42.59 9.07 10.21
N LEU A 462 42.02 8.85 11.40
CA LEU A 462 41.25 9.88 12.10
C LEU A 462 42.13 11.03 12.60
N GLN A 463 43.34 10.76 13.12
CA GLN A 463 44.27 11.82 13.53
C GLN A 463 44.74 12.69 12.36
N HIS A 464 45.09 12.08 11.21
CA HIS A 464 45.48 12.85 10.02
C HIS A 464 44.34 13.73 9.48
N THR A 465 43.09 13.28 9.59
CA THR A 465 41.93 14.04 9.11
C THR A 465 41.59 15.23 10.05
N GLN A 466 41.78 15.07 11.37
CA GLN A 466 41.57 16.17 12.33
C GLN A 466 42.65 17.27 12.23
N LEU A 467 43.91 16.91 11.98
CA LEU A 467 44.98 17.88 11.75
C LEU A 467 44.77 18.71 10.47
N ALA A 468 44.23 18.11 9.40
CA ALA A 468 43.89 18.82 8.18
C ALA A 468 42.71 19.80 8.37
N ALA A 469 41.72 19.46 9.19
CA ALA A 469 40.57 20.31 9.47
C ALA A 469 40.93 21.56 10.32
N ALA A 470 41.92 21.45 11.21
CA ALA A 470 42.39 22.59 12.02
C ALA A 470 43.10 23.68 11.19
N ALA A 471 43.70 23.33 10.05
CA ALA A 471 44.38 24.28 9.17
C ALA A 471 43.42 25.12 8.29
N ALA A 472 42.11 24.81 8.27
CA ALA A 472 41.13 25.47 7.41
C ALA A 472 40.43 26.69 8.03
N HIS A 473 40.67 26.99 9.31
CA HIS A 473 39.96 28.04 10.05
C HIS A 473 40.89 28.97 10.85
N GLY A 474 41.43 30.00 10.18
CA GLY A 474 41.80 31.27 10.83
C GLY A 474 43.23 31.78 10.63
N GLU A 475 43.31 33.00 10.09
CA GLU A 475 44.38 34.00 10.31
C GLU A 475 45.81 33.72 9.77
N LEU A 476 46.08 34.28 8.58
CA LEU A 476 47.43 34.53 8.07
C LEU A 476 47.85 35.99 8.37
N PRO A 477 49.02 36.24 8.99
CA PRO A 477 49.60 37.58 9.11
C PRO A 477 50.22 38.04 7.77
N PRO A 478 50.42 39.36 7.55
CA PRO A 478 50.89 39.89 6.27
C PRO A 478 52.38 39.57 6.02
N LEU A 479 52.69 39.23 4.76
CA LEU A 479 54.05 38.93 4.30
C LEU A 479 54.98 40.15 4.36
N PRO A 480 56.23 40.01 4.85
CA PRO A 480 57.25 41.05 4.72
C PRO A 480 57.76 41.15 3.28
N ARG A 481 58.14 42.37 2.86
CA ARG A 481 58.76 42.66 1.56
C ARG A 481 60.26 42.29 1.54
N PRO A 482 60.86 42.09 0.36
CA PRO A 482 62.07 41.27 0.22
C PRO A 482 63.37 42.04 0.43
N HIS A 483 64.43 41.32 0.78
CA HIS A 483 65.81 41.73 0.56
C HIS A 483 66.66 40.56 0.06
N HIS A 484 67.24 40.77 -1.12
CA HIS A 484 68.35 40.07 -1.79
C HIS A 484 68.23 38.58 -2.07
#